data_AF-A0A7R9XCJ3-F1
#
_entry.id   AF-A0A7R9XCJ3-F1
#
_cell.length_a   1.000
_cell.length_b   1.000
_cell.length_c   1.000
_cell.angle_alpha   90.00
_cell.angle_beta   90.00
_cell.angle_gamma   90.00
#
_symmetry.space_group_name_H-M   'P 1'
#
loop_
_entity.id
_entity.type
_entity.pdbx_description
1 polymer ?
#
loop_
_entity_poly.entity_id
_entity_poly.type
_entity_poly.pdbx_seq_one_letter_code
_entity_poly.pdbx_strand_id
1 'polypeptide(L)'
;VLDKLEHEWAPVYLDIMPYKKTGFHIMKMADESLQMLDDHQALIQSVAFSPYKGPFEDRIDQWDARLKTMQYVMEEWMQCQRSWMYLEPIFSSDDIVKQLPVESKKYYSMTRMWKRILKEGIANPQAIVALTVPRLLD
;
A
#
# COMPACT_ATOMS: atom_id res chain seq x y z
N VAL A 1 -15.00 14.08 15.28
CA VAL A 1 -14.60 12.82 14.60
C VAL A 1 -13.60 13.09 13.50
N LEU A 2 -13.96 13.85 12.47
CA LEU A 2 -13.10 14.04 11.29
C LEU A 2 -11.73 14.69 11.62
N ASP A 3 -11.70 15.67 12.53
CA ASP A 3 -10.42 16.29 12.97
C ASP A 3 -9.54 15.31 13.77
N LYS A 4 -10.17 14.35 14.47
CA LYS A 4 -9.46 13.28 15.19
C LYS A 4 -8.77 12.34 14.21
N LEU A 5 -9.47 11.92 13.15
CA LEU A 5 -8.88 11.09 12.08
C LEU A 5 -7.66 11.78 11.46
N GLU A 6 -7.77 13.07 11.16
CA GLU A 6 -6.66 13.83 10.58
C GLU A 6 -5.43 13.85 11.50
N HIS A 7 -5.65 14.04 12.79
CA HIS A 7 -4.58 14.03 13.79
C HIS A 7 -3.94 12.64 13.96
N GLU A 8 -4.75 11.58 13.99
CA GLU A 8 -4.27 10.21 14.20
C GLU A 8 -3.54 9.64 12.98
N TRP A 9 -3.91 10.04 11.75
CA TRP A 9 -3.23 9.63 10.53
C TRP A 9 -1.98 10.45 10.21
N ALA A 10 -1.84 11.66 10.77
CA ALA A 10 -0.68 12.51 10.55
C ALA A 10 0.67 11.83 10.88
N PRO A 11 0.83 11.12 12.02
CA PRO A 11 2.08 10.44 12.38
C PRO A 11 2.20 9.01 11.83
N VAL A 12 1.32 8.54 10.95
CA VAL A 12 1.37 7.16 10.44
C VAL A 12 2.24 7.09 9.18
N TYR A 13 3.28 6.27 9.25
CA TYR A 13 4.25 6.05 8.18
C TYR A 13 4.32 4.58 7.79
N LEU A 14 4.57 4.35 6.50
CA LEU A 14 4.96 3.05 5.99
C LEU A 14 6.40 2.75 6.41
N ASP A 15 6.62 1.54 6.91
CA ASP A 15 7.96 1.02 7.16
C ASP A 15 8.49 0.39 5.87
N ILE A 16 9.68 0.80 5.45
CA ILE A 16 10.31 0.32 4.23
C ILE A 16 11.68 -0.20 4.58
N MET A 17 11.83 -1.52 4.45
CA MET A 17 13.00 -2.23 4.93
C MET A 17 13.67 -3.05 3.83
N PRO A 18 15.01 -3.19 3.85
CA PRO A 18 15.72 -4.04 2.91
C PRO A 18 15.24 -5.49 2.96
N TYR A 19 15.04 -6.11 1.80
CA TYR A 19 14.74 -7.53 1.68
C TYR A 19 16.00 -8.34 1.44
N LYS A 20 16.51 -8.99 2.50
CA LYS A 20 17.71 -9.84 2.46
C LYS A 20 18.89 -9.12 1.77
N LYS A 21 19.71 -9.84 1.00
CA LYS A 21 20.83 -9.29 0.21
C LYS A 21 20.48 -9.08 -1.28
N THR A 22 19.21 -8.83 -1.57
CA THR A 22 18.70 -8.75 -2.96
C THR A 22 18.87 -7.35 -3.57
N GLY A 23 19.11 -6.32 -2.72
CA GLY A 23 19.09 -4.92 -3.14
C GLY A 23 17.68 -4.39 -3.46
N PHE A 24 16.65 -5.08 -2.97
CA PHE A 24 15.25 -4.63 -2.99
C PHE A 24 14.79 -4.24 -1.59
N HIS A 25 13.71 -3.45 -1.53
CA HIS A 25 13.01 -3.13 -0.29
C HIS A 25 11.63 -3.75 -0.33
N ILE A 26 11.09 -4.03 0.86
CA ILE A 26 9.69 -4.36 1.06
C ILE A 26 9.06 -3.33 1.97
N MET A 27 7.78 -3.08 1.74
CA MET A 27 6.96 -2.18 2.54
C MET A 27 6.14 -2.99 3.54
N LYS A 28 5.98 -2.42 4.72
CA LYS A 28 5.12 -2.88 5.81
C LYS A 28 4.39 -1.68 6.41
N MET A 29 3.27 -1.96 7.03
CA MET A 29 2.58 -1.04 7.91
C MET A 29 2.49 -1.70 9.29
N ALA A 30 2.52 -0.92 10.36
CA ALA A 30 2.36 -1.46 11.71
C ALA A 30 0.97 -2.10 11.88
N ASP A 31 0.89 -3.23 12.56
CA ASP A 31 -0.39 -3.94 12.79
C ASP A 31 -1.41 -3.03 13.50
N GLU A 32 -0.95 -2.17 14.41
CA GLU A 32 -1.78 -1.16 15.06
C GLU A 32 -2.39 -0.16 14.06
N SER A 33 -1.64 0.23 13.03
CA SER A 33 -2.13 1.13 11.98
C SER A 33 -3.12 0.43 11.02
N LEU A 34 -2.96 -0.87 10.80
CA LEU A 34 -3.92 -1.69 10.05
C LEU A 34 -5.24 -1.81 10.84
N GLN A 35 -5.17 -2.10 12.13
CA GLN A 35 -6.36 -2.13 12.99
C GLN A 35 -7.05 -0.76 13.03
N MET A 36 -6.26 0.33 13.14
CA MET A 36 -6.76 1.69 13.10
C MET A 36 -7.47 2.00 11.77
N LEU A 37 -7.00 1.45 10.64
CA LEU A 37 -7.66 1.60 9.34
C LEU A 37 -9.07 0.98 9.37
N ASP A 38 -9.20 -0.25 9.83
CA ASP A 38 -10.48 -0.96 9.90
C ASP A 38 -11.45 -0.24 10.86
N ASP A 39 -10.96 0.18 12.03
CA ASP A 39 -11.75 0.92 13.03
C ASP A 39 -12.25 2.26 12.46
N HIS A 40 -11.39 2.99 11.75
CA HIS A 40 -11.74 4.28 11.15
C HIS A 40 -12.68 4.14 9.96
N GLN A 41 -12.59 3.07 9.18
CA GLN A 41 -13.58 2.75 8.15
C GLN A 41 -14.96 2.50 8.77
N ALA A 42 -15.04 1.68 9.82
CA ALA A 42 -16.31 1.42 10.53
C ALA A 42 -16.89 2.70 11.15
N LEU A 43 -16.03 3.55 11.73
CA LEU A 43 -16.43 4.83 12.32
C LEU A 43 -17.00 5.80 11.26
N ILE A 44 -16.33 5.94 10.11
CA ILE A 44 -16.80 6.80 9.02
C ILE A 44 -18.14 6.30 8.47
N GLN A 45 -18.29 4.99 8.28
CA GLN A 45 -19.56 4.40 7.87
C GLN A 45 -20.69 4.70 8.87
N SER A 46 -20.43 4.60 10.18
CA SER A 46 -21.42 4.98 11.21
C SER A 46 -21.80 6.46 11.13
N VAL A 47 -20.83 7.36 10.97
CA VAL A 47 -21.07 8.81 10.86
C VAL A 47 -21.82 9.16 9.58
N ALA A 48 -21.62 8.42 8.49
CA ALA A 48 -22.34 8.61 7.23
C ALA A 48 -23.85 8.32 7.34
N PHE A 49 -24.29 7.51 8.32
CA PHE A 49 -25.72 7.27 8.61
C PHE A 49 -26.32 8.25 9.62
N SER A 50 -25.51 9.16 10.18
CA SER A 50 -25.99 10.13 11.16
C SER A 50 -26.97 11.13 10.53
N PRO A 51 -28.10 11.45 11.19
CA PRO A 51 -29.02 12.49 10.73
C PRO A 51 -28.37 13.89 10.76
N TYR A 52 -27.22 14.04 11.43
CA TYR A 52 -26.48 15.30 11.56
C TYR A 52 -25.33 15.44 10.54
N LYS A 53 -25.24 14.57 9.52
CA LYS A 53 -24.13 14.57 8.56
C LYS A 53 -24.07 15.80 7.65
N GLY A 54 -25.19 16.48 7.41
CA GLY A 54 -25.34 17.48 6.35
C GLY A 54 -24.22 18.53 6.26
N PRO A 55 -23.81 19.19 7.37
CA PRO A 55 -22.72 20.16 7.34
C PRO A 55 -21.33 19.59 7.05
N PHE A 56 -21.17 18.27 7.11
CA PHE A 56 -19.88 17.57 7.02
C PHE A 56 -19.85 16.50 5.91
N GLU A 57 -20.89 16.41 5.09
CA GLU A 57 -21.08 15.34 4.09
C GLU A 57 -19.87 15.21 3.17
N ASP A 58 -19.40 16.32 2.58
CA ASP A 58 -18.22 16.33 1.72
C ASP A 58 -16.96 15.80 2.43
N ARG A 59 -16.77 16.15 3.71
CA ARG A 59 -15.60 15.69 4.48
C ARG A 59 -15.72 14.20 4.83
N ILE A 60 -16.92 13.71 5.10
CA ILE A 60 -17.19 12.29 5.37
C ILE A 60 -16.89 11.48 4.11
N ASP A 61 -17.39 11.91 2.95
CA ASP A 61 -17.19 11.22 1.67
C ASP A 61 -15.71 11.21 1.27
N GLN A 62 -15.00 12.32 1.48
CA GLN A 62 -13.55 12.39 1.24
C GLN A 62 -12.79 11.39 2.12
N TRP A 63 -13.11 11.31 3.41
CA TRP A 63 -12.48 10.35 4.31
C TRP A 63 -12.84 8.90 3.95
N ASP A 64 -14.10 8.63 3.61
CA ASP A 64 -14.53 7.30 3.19
C ASP A 64 -13.78 6.82 1.94
N ALA A 65 -13.75 7.66 0.90
CA ALA A 65 -13.00 7.37 -0.32
C ALA A 65 -11.51 7.15 -0.03
N ARG A 66 -10.93 8.03 0.80
CA ARG A 66 -9.52 7.95 1.17
C ARG A 66 -9.17 6.64 1.87
N LEU A 67 -9.91 6.27 2.92
CA LEU A 67 -9.66 5.04 3.69
C LEU A 67 -9.87 3.78 2.84
N LYS A 68 -10.87 3.79 1.93
CA LYS A 68 -11.08 2.69 0.98
C LYS A 68 -9.93 2.55 -0.01
N THR A 69 -9.45 3.66 -0.57
CA THR A 69 -8.27 3.63 -1.46
C THR A 69 -7.05 3.12 -0.72
N MET A 70 -6.82 3.55 0.53
CA MET A 70 -5.69 3.08 1.34
C MET A 70 -5.72 1.56 1.54
N GLN A 71 -6.88 1.00 1.90
CA GLN A 71 -7.04 -0.45 2.07
C GLN A 71 -6.78 -1.19 0.77
N TYR A 72 -7.42 -0.76 -0.32
CA TYR A 72 -7.25 -1.40 -1.63
C TYR A 72 -5.78 -1.39 -2.09
N VAL A 73 -5.11 -0.24 -2.00
CA VAL A 73 -3.70 -0.13 -2.36
C VAL A 73 -2.82 -1.01 -1.50
N MET A 74 -3.06 -1.06 -0.18
CA MET A 74 -2.31 -1.92 0.73
C MET A 74 -2.47 -3.41 0.41
N GLU A 75 -3.69 -3.85 0.10
CA GLU A 75 -3.97 -5.24 -0.25
C GLU A 75 -3.27 -5.67 -1.54
N GLU A 76 -3.41 -4.89 -2.61
CA GLU A 76 -2.77 -5.14 -3.90
C GLU A 76 -1.25 -5.11 -3.77
N TRP A 77 -0.72 -4.15 -3.02
CA TRP A 77 0.70 -4.07 -2.74
C TRP A 77 1.21 -5.32 -2.03
N MET A 78 0.55 -5.73 -0.96
CA MET A 78 0.94 -6.88 -0.16
C MET A 78 0.83 -8.17 -0.97
N GLN A 79 -0.17 -8.29 -1.84
CA GLN A 79 -0.30 -9.41 -2.76
C GLN A 79 0.86 -9.45 -3.77
N CYS A 80 1.14 -8.34 -4.45
CA CYS A 80 2.25 -8.26 -5.41
C CYS A 80 3.61 -8.55 -4.73
N GLN A 81 3.83 -7.98 -3.55
CA GLN A 81 5.04 -8.20 -2.75
C GLN A 81 5.21 -9.66 -2.36
N ARG A 82 4.15 -10.34 -1.88
CA ARG A 82 4.19 -11.77 -1.54
C ARG A 82 4.53 -12.62 -2.75
N SER A 83 3.89 -12.38 -3.89
CA SER A 83 4.18 -13.09 -5.14
C SER A 83 5.62 -12.86 -5.59
N TRP A 84 6.11 -11.62 -5.52
CA TRP A 84 7.49 -11.30 -5.85
C TRP A 84 8.49 -12.01 -4.93
N MET A 85 8.26 -12.00 -3.60
CA MET A 85 9.13 -12.65 -2.63
C MET A 85 9.22 -14.16 -2.82
N TYR A 86 8.14 -14.79 -3.31
CA TYR A 86 8.11 -16.22 -3.66
C TYR A 86 8.93 -16.51 -4.94
N LEU A 87 8.80 -15.65 -5.95
CA LEU A 87 9.49 -15.81 -7.23
C LEU A 87 10.97 -15.44 -7.18
N GLU A 88 11.36 -14.52 -6.29
CA GLU A 88 12.73 -14.01 -6.17
C GLU A 88 13.80 -15.11 -6.02
N PRO A 89 13.72 -16.06 -5.07
CA PRO A 89 14.73 -17.10 -4.94
C PRO A 89 14.75 -18.09 -6.12
N ILE A 90 13.64 -18.22 -6.85
CA ILE A 90 13.55 -19.12 -8.02
C ILE A 90 14.28 -18.48 -9.21
N PHE A 91 13.96 -17.22 -9.52
CA PHE A 91 14.54 -16.48 -10.64
C PHE A 91 15.91 -15.85 -10.35
N SER A 92 16.41 -15.96 -9.12
CA SER A 92 17.82 -15.67 -8.81
C SER A 92 18.78 -16.78 -9.20
N SER A 93 18.28 -17.97 -9.57
CA SER A 93 19.11 -19.11 -9.99
C SER A 93 19.52 -19.01 -11.46
N ASP A 94 20.81 -19.00 -11.74
CA ASP A 94 21.36 -18.97 -13.11
C ASP A 94 20.88 -20.15 -13.97
N ASP A 95 20.62 -21.31 -13.34
CA ASP A 95 20.12 -22.49 -14.03
C ASP A 95 18.66 -22.31 -14.49
N ILE A 96 17.81 -21.78 -13.61
CA ILE A 96 16.42 -21.43 -13.95
C ILE A 96 16.38 -20.39 -15.07
N VAL A 97 17.28 -19.40 -15.05
CA VAL A 97 17.36 -18.37 -16.10
C VAL A 97 17.67 -18.98 -17.47
N LYS A 98 18.50 -20.03 -17.52
CA LYS A 98 18.83 -20.76 -18.76
C LYS A 98 17.67 -21.66 -19.21
N GLN A 99 16.98 -22.30 -18.26
CA GLN A 99 15.87 -23.22 -18.56
C GLN A 99 14.60 -22.48 -18.99
N LEU A 100 14.32 -21.32 -18.38
CA LEU A 100 13.10 -20.52 -18.59
C LEU A 100 13.44 -19.07 -19.00
N PRO A 101 14.06 -18.85 -20.17
CA PRO A 101 14.57 -17.55 -20.56
C PRO A 101 13.46 -16.51 -20.81
N VAL A 102 12.29 -16.95 -21.29
CA VAL A 102 11.15 -16.06 -21.58
C VAL A 102 10.51 -15.58 -20.28
N GLU A 103 10.27 -16.49 -19.35
CA GLU A 103 9.70 -16.22 -18.03
C GLU A 103 10.65 -15.34 -17.21
N SER A 104 11.96 -15.63 -17.26
CA SER A 104 12.98 -14.83 -16.58
C SER A 104 13.00 -13.39 -17.09
N LYS A 105 12.87 -13.18 -18.41
CA LYS A 105 12.77 -11.84 -18.99
C LYS A 105 11.53 -11.10 -18.49
N LYS A 106 10.37 -11.77 -18.41
CA LYS A 106 9.13 -11.19 -17.87
C LYS A 106 9.28 -10.84 -16.38
N TYR A 107 9.86 -11.75 -15.60
CA TYR A 107 10.13 -11.54 -14.17
C TYR A 107 11.02 -10.31 -13.95
N TYR A 108 12.12 -10.16 -14.68
CA TYR A 108 13.00 -9.00 -14.52
C TYR A 108 12.34 -7.68 -14.97
N SER A 109 11.48 -7.71 -15.99
CA SER A 109 10.70 -6.54 -16.40
C SER A 109 9.73 -6.09 -15.31
N MET A 110 8.92 -7.01 -14.79
CA MET A 110 8.02 -6.74 -13.67
C MET A 110 8.80 -6.27 -12.43
N THR A 111 9.91 -6.91 -12.12
CA THR A 111 10.77 -6.56 -10.99
C THR A 111 11.36 -5.15 -11.09
N ARG A 112 11.68 -4.69 -12.30
CA ARG A 112 12.14 -3.31 -12.55
C ARG A 112 11.01 -2.30 -12.33
N MET A 113 9.80 -2.61 -12.79
CA MET A 113 8.61 -1.77 -12.56
C MET A 113 8.29 -1.68 -11.07
N TRP A 114 8.26 -2.82 -10.37
CA TRP A 114 8.07 -2.88 -8.92
C TRP A 114 9.08 -2.02 -8.15
N LYS A 115 10.36 -2.09 -8.53
CA LYS A 115 11.43 -1.24 -7.97
C LYS A 115 11.17 0.26 -8.14
N ARG A 116 10.57 0.67 -9.26
CA ARG A 116 10.23 2.07 -9.52
C ARG A 116 9.07 2.52 -8.62
N ILE A 117 8.00 1.73 -8.56
CA ILE A 117 6.83 2.02 -7.72
C ILE A 117 7.25 2.10 -6.24
N LEU A 118 8.07 1.15 -5.76
CA LEU A 118 8.69 1.19 -4.44
C LEU A 118 9.42 2.50 -4.17
N LYS A 119 10.23 3.00 -5.11
CA LYS A 119 10.96 4.26 -4.95
C LYS A 119 10.02 5.47 -4.86
N GLU A 120 8.93 5.48 -5.60
CA GLU A 120 7.93 6.55 -5.55
C GLU A 120 7.19 6.53 -4.19
N GLY A 121 6.84 5.34 -3.67
CA GLY A 121 6.30 5.18 -2.32
C GLY A 121 7.29 5.58 -1.21
N ILE A 122 8.59 5.30 -1.39
CA ILE A 122 9.66 5.71 -0.46
C ILE A 122 9.79 7.24 -0.36
N ALA A 123 9.56 7.96 -1.46
CA ALA A 123 9.72 9.42 -1.46
C ALA A 123 8.69 10.13 -0.55
N ASN A 124 7.53 9.50 -0.29
CA ASN A 124 6.47 10.06 0.55
C ASN A 124 5.90 8.98 1.48
N PRO A 125 6.62 8.56 2.53
CA PRO A 125 6.27 7.38 3.32
C PRO A 125 5.06 7.58 4.24
N GLN A 126 4.53 8.80 4.37
CA GLN A 126 3.33 9.06 5.16
C GLN A 126 2.16 8.26 4.55
N ALA A 127 1.57 7.36 5.34
CA ALA A 127 0.65 6.35 4.83
C ALA A 127 -0.53 6.97 4.06
N ILE A 128 -1.08 8.06 4.61
CA ILE A 128 -2.20 8.76 3.99
C ILE A 128 -1.83 9.44 2.66
N VAL A 129 -0.56 9.77 2.43
CA VAL A 129 -0.09 10.36 1.17
C VAL A 129 0.30 9.26 0.19
N ALA A 130 1.10 8.30 0.62
CA ALA A 130 1.58 7.19 -0.21
C ALA A 130 0.44 6.35 -0.79
N LEU A 131 -0.60 6.07 0.01
CA LEU A 131 -1.62 5.10 -0.32
C LEU A 131 -2.90 5.72 -0.92
N THR A 132 -2.92 7.03 -1.10
CA THR A 132 -4.08 7.75 -1.65
C THR A 132 -3.77 8.46 -2.96
N VAL A 133 -2.56 8.24 -3.51
CA VAL A 133 -2.16 8.75 -4.82
C VAL A 133 -3.12 8.16 -5.87
N PRO A 134 -3.93 8.98 -6.56
CA PRO A 134 -4.77 8.51 -7.63
C PRO A 134 -3.89 7.87 -8.71
N ARG A 135 -4.28 6.69 -9.22
CA ARG A 135 -3.56 5.94 -10.26
C ARG A 135 -2.26 5.27 -9.84
N LEU A 136 -2.01 5.06 -8.54
CA LEU A 136 -0.83 4.27 -8.12
C LEU A 136 -0.84 2.84 -8.69
N LEU A 137 -2.02 2.31 -9.01
CA LEU A 137 -2.24 0.96 -9.52
C LEU A 137 -2.64 0.91 -11.01
N ASP A 138 -2.68 2.05 -11.72
CA ASP A 138 -2.92 2.11 -13.17
C ASP A 138 -1.61 2.03 -13.96
#